data_AF-A0A964AAP9-F1
#
_entry.id   AF-A0A964AAP9-F1
#
_cell.length_a   1.000
_cell.length_b   1.000
_cell.length_c   1.000
_cell.angle_alpha   90.00
_cell.angle_beta   90.00
_cell.angle_gamma   90.00
#
_symmetry.space_group_name_H-M   'P 1'
#
loop_
_entity.id
_entity.type
_entity.pdbx_description
1 polymer ?
#
loop_
_entity_poly.entity_id
_entity_poly.type
_entity_poly.pdbx_seq_one_letter_code
_entity_poly.pdbx_strand_id
1 'polypeptide(L)' 'MVLQPKSFDTPETFFCRAYGKRISIFDCMTSYVDVNALNKKDKPCLKCSQGEQIRGDYAKE' A
#
# COMPACT_ATOMS: atom_id res chain seq x y z
N MET A 1 14.27 -20.27 -22.79
CA MET A 1 13.60 -20.28 -21.49
C MET A 1 12.68 -19.08 -21.42
N VAL A 2 11.37 -19.30 -21.50
CA VAL A 2 10.38 -18.24 -21.30
C VAL A 2 10.37 -17.98 -19.80
N LEU A 3 10.83 -16.79 -19.39
CA LEU A 3 10.71 -16.31 -18.02
C LEU A 3 9.21 -16.30 -17.67
N GLN A 4 8.75 -17.30 -16.93
CA GLN A 4 7.40 -17.28 -16.39
C GLN A 4 7.29 -16.01 -15.54
N PRO A 5 6.28 -15.14 -15.76
CA PRO A 5 6.06 -14.04 -14.85
C PRO A 5 5.80 -14.68 -13.49
N LYS A 6 6.70 -14.41 -12.53
CA LYS A 6 6.47 -14.66 -11.11
C LYS A 6 5.03 -14.24 -10.84
N SER A 7 4.22 -15.18 -10.36
CA SER A 7 2.82 -14.99 -10.02
C SER A 7 2.60 -13.54 -9.61
N PHE A 8 1.76 -12.82 -10.36
CA PHE A 8 1.26 -11.52 -9.91
C PHE A 8 0.47 -11.82 -8.65
N ASP A 9 1.18 -11.83 -7.52
CA ASP A 9 0.61 -12.04 -6.21
C ASP A 9 -0.48 -10.99 -6.07
N THR A 10 -1.71 -11.46 -5.86
CA THR A 10 -2.88 -10.60 -5.99
C THR A 10 -2.68 -9.50 -4.96
N PRO A 11 -2.63 -8.22 -5.35
CA PRO A 11 -2.11 -7.19 -4.46
C PRO A 11 -2.94 -7.21 -3.18
N GLU A 12 -2.30 -7.50 -2.05
CA GLU A 12 -2.99 -7.66 -0.79
C GLU A 12 -3.84 -6.42 -0.53
N THR A 13 -5.16 -6.63 -0.43
CA THR A 13 -6.10 -5.53 -0.19
C THR A 13 -6.46 -5.50 1.27
N PHE A 14 -6.47 -4.31 1.85
CA PHE A 14 -6.90 -4.10 3.23
C PHE A 14 -8.01 -3.07 3.29
N PHE A 15 -8.91 -3.22 4.26
CA PHE A 15 -9.98 -2.27 4.50
C PHE A 15 -9.48 -1.14 5.40
N CYS A 16 -9.49 0.10 4.90
CA CYS A 16 -9.24 1.27 5.73
C CYS A 16 -10.55 1.82 6.30
N ARG A 17 -10.66 1.81 7.64
CA ARG A 17 -11.80 2.38 8.35
C ARG A 17 -11.95 3.90 8.20
N ALA A 18 -10.85 4.65 8.19
CA ALA A 18 -10.88 6.11 8.11
C ALA A 18 -11.47 6.65 6.80
N TYR A 19 -11.35 5.90 5.70
CA TYR A 19 -11.87 6.27 4.38
C TYR A 19 -13.03 5.37 3.92
N GLY A 20 -13.44 4.39 4.74
CA GLY A 20 -14.52 3.45 4.42
C GLY A 20 -14.30 2.64 3.14
N LYS A 21 -13.04 2.44 2.70
CA LYS A 21 -12.72 1.80 1.41
C LYS A 21 -11.64 0.72 1.55
N ARG A 22 -11.68 -0.27 0.66
CA ARG A 22 -10.56 -1.21 0.47
C ARG A 22 -9.48 -0.56 -0.40
N ILE A 23 -8.23 -0.76 -0.02
CA ILE A 23 -7.05 -0.20 -0.66
C ILE A 23 -6.07 -1.34 -0.92
N SER A 24 -5.43 -1.33 -2.07
CA SER A 24 -4.32 -2.24 -2.39
C SER A 24 -3.05 -1.79 -1.68
N ILE A 25 -2.26 -2.74 -1.19
CA ILE A 25 -0.96 -2.44 -0.58
C ILE A 25 0.00 -1.71 -1.53
N PHE A 26 -0.04 -2.04 -2.83
CA PHE A 26 0.75 -1.35 -3.86
C PHE A 26 0.31 0.11 -4.03
N ASP A 27 -1.00 0.38 -4.03
CA ASP A 27 -1.53 1.74 -4.10
C ASP A 27 -1.17 2.54 -2.84
N CYS A 28 -1.17 1.85 -1.70
CA CYS A 28 -0.74 2.40 -0.42
C CYS A 28 0.75 2.80 -0.46
N MET A 29 1.63 1.90 -0.88
CA MET A 29 3.06 2.14 -0.97
C MET A 29 3.41 3.25 -1.96
N THR A 30 2.81 3.23 -3.15
CA THR A 30 2.95 4.31 -4.15
C THR A 30 2.53 5.65 -3.56
N SER A 31 1.34 5.68 -2.94
CA SER A 31 0.84 6.89 -2.28
C SER A 31 1.74 7.37 -1.14
N TYR A 32 2.39 6.46 -0.42
CA TYR A 32 3.32 6.82 0.66
C TYR A 32 4.60 7.46 0.13
N VAL A 33 5.17 6.91 -0.95
CA VAL A 33 6.31 7.53 -1.64
C VAL A 33 5.92 8.92 -2.14
N ASP A 34 4.74 9.06 -2.75
CA ASP A 34 4.21 10.36 -3.19
C ASP A 34 4.01 11.34 -2.03
N VAL A 35 3.53 10.88 -0.87
CA VAL A 35 3.39 11.73 0.33
C VAL A 35 4.75 12.27 0.75
N ASN A 36 5.78 11.43 0.80
CA ASN A 36 7.11 11.85 1.21
C ASN A 36 7.77 12.76 0.17
N ALA A 37 7.62 12.46 -1.12
CA ALA A 37 8.21 13.23 -2.20
C ALA A 37 7.49 14.57 -2.47
N LEU A 38 6.17 14.60 -2.36
CA LEU A 38 5.32 15.76 -2.71
C LEU A 38 4.70 16.45 -1.48
N ASN A 39 5.04 16.00 -0.26
CA ASN A 39 4.50 16.47 1.01
C ASN A 39 2.95 16.42 1.11
N LYS A 40 2.32 15.51 0.35
CA LYS A 40 0.86 15.38 0.26
C LYS A 40 0.33 14.43 1.34
N LYS A 41 0.21 14.92 2.58
CA LYS A 41 -0.22 14.12 3.75
C LYS A 41 -1.70 13.68 3.75
N ASP A 42 -2.48 14.04 2.73
CA ASP A 42 -3.90 13.71 2.62
C ASP A 42 -4.20 12.35 1.97
N LYS A 43 -3.21 11.45 1.90
CA LYS A 43 -3.40 10.14 1.29
C LYS A 43 -3.95 9.13 2.31
N PRO A 44 -4.89 8.27 1.89
CA PRO A 44 -5.56 7.34 2.79
C PRO A 44 -4.55 6.39 3.44
N CYS A 45 -3.57 5.87 2.71
CA CYS A 45 -2.52 5.01 3.25
C CYS A 45 -1.80 5.57 4.49
N LEU A 46 -1.59 6.90 4.53
CA LEU A 46 -0.93 7.57 5.64
C LEU A 46 -1.87 7.74 6.86
N LYS A 47 -3.14 8.04 6.59
CA LYS A 47 -4.15 8.31 7.62
C LYS A 47 -4.79 7.05 8.22
N CYS A 48 -4.65 5.90 7.57
CA CYS A 48 -5.14 4.63 8.10
C CYS A 48 -4.07 3.99 9.00
N SER A 49 -4.34 3.82 10.29
CA SER A 49 -3.41 3.14 11.22
C SER A 49 -3.05 1.72 10.78
N GLN A 50 -4.00 1.02 10.13
CA GLN A 50 -3.77 -0.29 9.52
C GLN A 50 -2.74 -0.22 8.38
N GLY A 51 -2.72 0.88 7.62
CA GLY A 51 -1.76 1.08 6.53
C GLY A 51 -0.33 1.20 7.04
N GLU A 52 -0.09 1.74 8.25
CA GLU A 52 1.25 1.76 8.85
C GLU A 52 1.78 0.37 9.18
N GLN A 53 0.98 -0.46 9.87
CA GLN A 53 1.36 -1.84 10.17
C GLN A 53 1.61 -2.64 8.91
N ILE A 54 0.70 -2.56 7.94
CA ILE A 54 0.76 -3.32 6.69
C ILE A 54 1.98 -2.94 5.84
N ARG A 55 2.31 -1.64 5.75
CA ARG A 55 3.54 -1.20 5.07
C ARG A 55 4.79 -1.68 5.79
N GLY A 56 4.77 -1.67 7.12
CA GLY A 56 5.90 -2.13 7.94
C GLY A 56 6.11 -3.64 7.86
N ASP A 57 5.04 -4.42 7.69
CA ASP A 57 5.10 -5.87 7.48
C ASP A 57 5.60 -6.20 6.07
N TYR A 58 5.03 -5.56 5.05
CA TYR A 58 5.44 -5.72 3.65
C TYR A 58 6.88 -5.28 3.36
N ALA A 59 7.42 -4.31 4.12
CA ALA A 59 8.81 -3.90 3.98
C ALA A 59 9.82 -4.85 4.66
N LYS A 60 9.35 -5.80 5.48
CA LYS A 60 10.19 -6.80 6.14
C LYS A 60 10.29 -8.11 5.36
N GLU A 61 9.34 -8.39 4.48
CA GLU A 61 9.43 -9.47 3.49
C GLU A 61 10.45 -9.16 2.38
#